data_AF-A0A4S8MFG9-F1
#
_entry.id   AF-A0A4S8MFG9-F1
#
_cell.length_a   1.000
_cell.length_b   1.000
_cell.length_c   1.000
_cell.angle_alpha   90.00
_cell.angle_beta   90.00
_cell.angle_gamma   90.00
#
_symmetry.space_group_name_H-M   'P 1'
#
loop_
_entity.id
_entity.type
_entity.pdbx_description
1 polymer ?
#
loop_
_entity_poly.entity_id
_entity_poly.type
_entity_poly.pdbx_seq_one_letter_code
_entity_poly.pdbx_strand_id
1 'polypeptide(L)'
;MVESTKEPELPYAKVPEVTYVPLEGRKLQAESEYIPITEKQPPVFKTKAPIQNTESAAMASGKIMNAEIVLKAKDLLAISKETRDELRQAISMRRVPVDIHNESEIETENPQQVDSLPFMHKELEEVHLRPDAISIDELEEPCSVMITTIDTPQMPKDSIVVGDIVLQYLESIENEVPKQVTRQYVHAVYSWRHDNV
;
A
#
# COMPACT_ATOMS: atom_id res chain seq x y z
N MET A 1 -104.33 49.12 -3.83
CA MET A 1 -103.80 50.21 -4.68
C MET A 1 -103.60 51.40 -3.75
N VAL A 2 -102.44 51.96 -3.45
CA VAL A 2 -101.07 51.87 -3.97
C VAL A 2 -100.18 52.21 -2.75
N GLU A 3 -99.23 51.36 -2.35
CA GLU A 3 -98.20 51.75 -1.39
C GLU A 3 -97.14 52.56 -2.14
N SER A 4 -97.06 53.85 -1.82
CA SER A 4 -96.08 54.79 -2.36
C SER A 4 -94.74 54.55 -1.66
N THR A 5 -93.82 53.92 -2.38
CA THR A 5 -92.43 53.71 -1.96
C THR A 5 -91.72 55.06 -1.85
N LYS A 6 -91.62 55.60 -0.63
CA LYS A 6 -90.73 56.74 -0.35
C LYS A 6 -89.30 56.21 -0.36
N GLU A 7 -88.59 56.45 -1.45
CA GLU A 7 -87.15 56.20 -1.54
C GLU A 7 -86.41 57.08 -0.51
N PRO A 8 -85.35 56.56 0.14
CA PRO A 8 -84.60 57.33 1.12
C PRO A 8 -83.79 58.43 0.42
N GLU A 9 -84.12 59.70 0.68
CA GLU A 9 -83.35 60.84 0.17
C GLU A 9 -81.97 60.92 0.83
N LEU A 10 -80.92 61.11 0.01
CA LEU A 10 -79.54 61.21 0.49
C LEU A 10 -79.32 62.52 1.25
N PRO A 11 -78.76 62.49 2.47
CA PRO A 11 -78.70 63.65 3.38
C PRO A 11 -77.85 64.82 2.87
N TYR A 12 -76.96 64.60 1.90
CA TYR A 12 -76.05 65.63 1.38
C TYR A 12 -76.37 66.08 -0.06
N ALA A 13 -77.51 65.68 -0.62
CA ALA A 13 -77.89 66.03 -1.99
C ALA A 13 -77.99 67.55 -2.23
N LYS A 14 -78.11 68.36 -1.17
CA LYS A 14 -78.25 69.82 -1.23
C LYS A 14 -76.98 70.58 -0.85
N VAL A 15 -75.85 69.89 -0.62
CA VAL A 15 -74.58 70.57 -0.30
C VAL A 15 -73.92 71.01 -1.61
N PRO A 16 -73.66 72.31 -1.82
CA PRO A 16 -72.94 72.78 -3.01
C PRO A 16 -71.50 72.27 -2.97
N GLU A 17 -71.01 71.76 -4.10
CA GLU A 17 -69.65 71.26 -4.23
C GLU A 17 -68.64 72.39 -4.02
N VAL A 18 -67.65 72.16 -3.15
CA VAL A 18 -66.60 73.13 -2.84
C VAL A 18 -65.61 73.16 -4.00
N THR A 19 -65.70 74.16 -4.88
CA THR A 19 -64.69 74.41 -5.90
C THR A 19 -63.34 74.81 -5.28
N TYR A 20 -62.28 74.15 -5.75
CA TYR A 20 -60.90 74.40 -5.34
C TYR A 20 -60.47 75.84 -5.66
N VAL A 21 -59.92 76.54 -4.67
CA VAL A 21 -59.21 77.81 -4.89
C VAL A 21 -57.75 77.48 -5.21
N PRO A 22 -57.19 77.88 -6.37
CA PRO A 22 -55.79 77.66 -6.66
C PRO A 22 -54.91 78.45 -5.68
N LEU A 23 -53.97 77.78 -5.04
CA LEU A 23 -52.95 78.42 -4.20
C LEU A 23 -51.93 79.12 -5.10
N GLU A 24 -52.24 80.35 -5.53
CA GLU A 24 -51.28 81.16 -6.28
C GLU A 24 -50.10 81.55 -5.38
N GLY A 25 -48.89 81.12 -5.74
CA GLY A 25 -47.63 81.56 -5.09
C GLY A 25 -46.65 80.47 -4.67
N ARG A 26 -46.95 79.17 -4.81
CA ARG A 26 -45.97 78.11 -4.52
C ARG A 26 -45.14 77.78 -5.77
N LYS A 27 -43.88 78.20 -5.79
CA LYS A 27 -42.88 77.73 -6.78
C LYS A 27 -42.58 76.24 -6.50
N LEU A 28 -43.24 75.35 -7.24
CA LEU A 28 -43.09 73.88 -7.15
C LEU A 28 -41.93 73.35 -8.01
N GLN A 29 -40.82 74.07 -8.10
CA GLN A 29 -39.66 73.59 -8.86
C GLN A 29 -38.41 73.79 -8.01
N ALA A 30 -38.04 72.74 -7.27
CA ALA A 30 -36.65 72.54 -6.88
C ALA A 30 -35.97 71.88 -8.10
N GLU A 31 -34.90 72.47 -8.62
CA GLU A 31 -34.10 71.82 -9.65
C GLU A 31 -33.48 70.55 -9.06
N SER A 32 -33.93 69.38 -9.53
CA SER A 32 -33.33 68.11 -9.16
C SER A 32 -32.09 67.88 -10.02
N GLU A 33 -30.90 67.96 -9.44
CA GLU A 33 -29.68 67.50 -10.10
C GLU A 33 -29.80 66.01 -10.43
N TYR A 34 -29.46 65.64 -11.67
CA TYR A 34 -29.56 64.27 -12.18
C TYR A 34 -28.47 63.39 -11.55
N ILE A 35 -28.88 62.39 -10.77
CA ILE A 35 -27.98 61.37 -10.22
C ILE A 35 -27.96 60.19 -11.21
N PRO A 36 -26.83 59.87 -11.88
CA PRO A 36 -26.78 58.71 -12.77
C PRO A 36 -26.96 57.43 -11.97
N ILE A 37 -28.00 56.65 -12.30
CA ILE A 37 -28.28 55.34 -11.70
C ILE A 37 -27.21 54.37 -12.22
N THR A 38 -26.12 54.21 -11.47
CA THR A 38 -25.13 53.17 -11.74
C THR A 38 -25.56 51.92 -10.99
N GLU A 39 -26.19 50.97 -11.70
CA GLU A 39 -26.48 49.64 -11.14
C GLU A 39 -25.16 48.93 -10.85
N LYS A 40 -24.72 48.95 -9.58
CA LYS A 40 -23.61 48.10 -9.14
C LYS A 40 -24.09 46.65 -9.22
N GLN A 41 -23.61 45.91 -10.22
CA GLN A 41 -23.83 44.47 -10.32
C GLN A 41 -23.39 43.81 -9.00
N PRO A 42 -24.25 42.99 -8.36
CA PRO A 42 -23.84 42.28 -7.16
C PRO A 42 -22.71 41.31 -7.50
N PRO A 43 -21.78 41.06 -6.56
CA PRO A 43 -20.71 40.09 -6.79
C PRO A 43 -21.30 38.72 -7.13
N VAL A 44 -20.90 38.16 -8.28
CA VAL A 44 -21.29 36.82 -8.71
C VAL A 44 -20.43 35.80 -7.96
N PHE A 45 -20.96 35.26 -6.87
CA PHE A 45 -20.28 34.21 -6.11
C PHE A 45 -20.45 32.85 -6.81
N LYS A 46 -19.34 32.18 -7.10
CA LYS A 46 -19.35 30.78 -7.55
C LYS A 46 -19.23 29.87 -6.32
N THR A 47 -20.30 29.13 -6.02
CA THR A 47 -20.25 28.07 -5.01
C THR A 47 -19.41 26.92 -5.56
N LYS A 48 -18.22 26.73 -4.98
CA LYS A 48 -17.41 25.53 -5.24
C LYS A 48 -17.65 24.53 -4.11
N ALA A 49 -17.70 23.24 -4.46
CA ALA A 49 -17.78 22.19 -3.46
C ALA A 49 -16.52 22.24 -2.55
N PRO A 50 -16.63 21.94 -1.24
CA PRO A 50 -15.51 22.06 -0.29
C PRO A 50 -14.24 21.28 -0.63
N ILE A 51 -14.31 20.34 -1.58
CA ILE A 51 -13.29 19.32 -1.85
C ILE A 51 -12.53 19.54 -3.18
N GLN A 52 -12.85 20.60 -3.95
CA GLN A 52 -12.12 20.90 -5.19
C GLN A 52 -10.79 21.63 -4.91
N ASN A 53 -9.86 20.96 -4.25
CA ASN A 53 -8.44 21.35 -4.28
C ASN A 53 -7.77 20.63 -5.45
N THR A 54 -7.53 21.33 -6.55
CA THR A 54 -6.85 20.75 -7.74
C THR A 54 -5.43 20.26 -7.42
N GLU A 55 -4.75 20.94 -6.49
CA GLU A 55 -3.44 20.52 -5.97
C GLU A 55 -3.50 19.19 -5.21
N SER A 56 -4.60 18.95 -4.48
CA SER A 56 -4.81 17.69 -3.75
C SER A 56 -5.03 16.51 -4.69
N ALA A 57 -5.65 16.73 -5.85
CA ALA A 57 -5.85 15.70 -6.86
C ALA A 57 -4.52 15.25 -7.51
N ALA A 58 -3.64 16.20 -7.82
CA ALA A 58 -2.30 15.90 -8.36
C ALA A 58 -1.40 15.21 -7.32
N MET A 59 -1.48 15.61 -6.05
CA MET A 59 -0.76 14.95 -4.96
C MET A 59 -1.29 13.53 -4.69
N ALA A 60 -2.61 13.33 -4.76
CA ALA A 60 -3.24 12.03 -4.58
C ALA A 60 -2.90 11.08 -5.75
N SER A 61 -2.92 11.56 -6.99
CA SER A 61 -2.53 10.74 -8.14
C SER A 61 -1.06 10.31 -8.07
N GLY A 62 -0.15 11.23 -7.69
CA GLY A 62 1.25 10.88 -7.45
C GLY A 62 1.44 9.82 -6.37
N LYS A 63 0.69 9.93 -5.26
CA LYS A 63 0.70 8.92 -4.20
C LYS A 63 0.16 7.57 -4.66
N ILE A 64 -0.89 7.54 -5.48
CA ILE A 64 -1.46 6.30 -6.02
C ILE A 64 -0.48 5.63 -6.98
N MET A 65 0.18 6.40 -7.86
CA MET A 65 1.15 5.85 -8.81
C MET A 65 2.41 5.32 -8.14
N ASN A 66 2.83 5.93 -7.02
CA ASN A 66 4.00 5.51 -6.25
C ASN A 66 3.67 4.54 -5.12
N ALA A 67 2.41 4.11 -4.98
CA ALA A 67 2.03 3.18 -3.94
C ALA A 67 2.64 1.79 -4.23
N GLU A 68 3.18 1.16 -3.19
CA GLU A 68 3.62 -0.24 -3.28
C GLU A 68 2.39 -1.15 -3.39
N ILE A 69 2.35 -1.95 -4.45
CA ILE A 69 1.26 -2.91 -4.69
C ILE A 69 1.81 -4.31 -4.51
N VAL A 70 1.28 -5.04 -3.53
CA VAL A 70 1.60 -6.45 -3.32
C VAL A 70 0.76 -7.28 -4.28
N LEU A 71 1.41 -7.94 -5.24
CA LEU A 71 0.76 -8.79 -6.24
C LEU A 71 1.11 -10.26 -6.01
N LYS A 72 0.14 -11.15 -6.27
CA LYS A 72 0.39 -12.60 -6.29
C LYS A 72 0.99 -12.99 -7.65
N ALA A 73 1.85 -13.99 -7.67
CA ALA A 73 2.48 -14.48 -8.90
C ALA A 73 1.45 -14.90 -9.98
N LYS A 74 0.30 -15.46 -9.57
CA LYS A 74 -0.81 -15.80 -10.47
C LYS A 74 -1.31 -14.59 -11.25
N ASP A 75 -1.44 -13.45 -10.58
CA ASP A 75 -1.99 -12.24 -11.18
C ASP A 75 -0.97 -11.65 -12.17
N LEU A 76 0.33 -11.66 -11.82
CA LEU A 76 1.41 -11.24 -12.72
C LEU A 76 1.48 -12.07 -14.02
N LEU A 77 1.28 -13.39 -13.92
CA LEU A 77 1.25 -14.30 -15.07
C LEU A 77 0.04 -14.07 -15.99
N ALA A 78 -1.03 -13.47 -15.48
CA ALA A 78 -2.27 -13.19 -16.22
C ALA A 78 -2.27 -11.84 -16.96
N ILE A 79 -1.36 -10.92 -16.61
CA ILE A 79 -1.33 -9.55 -17.16
C ILE A 79 -0.96 -9.54 -18.65
N SER A 80 0.23 -10.02 -19.01
CA SER A 80 0.69 -10.02 -20.40
C SER A 80 1.62 -11.20 -20.68
N LYS A 81 1.87 -11.43 -21.97
CA LYS A 81 2.83 -12.47 -22.39
C LYS A 81 4.26 -12.06 -22.03
N GLU A 82 4.59 -10.78 -22.15
CA GLU A 82 5.93 -10.25 -21.88
C GLU A 82 6.32 -10.41 -20.41
N THR A 83 5.43 -10.01 -19.49
CA THR A 83 5.68 -10.16 -18.04
C THR A 83 5.81 -11.63 -17.65
N ARG A 84 5.05 -12.51 -18.30
CA ARG A 84 5.12 -13.95 -18.09
C ARG A 84 6.45 -14.52 -18.55
N ASP A 85 6.93 -14.13 -19.73
CA ASP A 85 8.18 -14.63 -20.29
C ASP A 85 9.38 -14.15 -19.47
N GLU A 86 9.35 -12.91 -18.98
CA GLU A 86 10.37 -12.35 -18.07
C GLU A 86 10.39 -13.07 -16.72
N LEU A 87 9.22 -13.23 -16.09
CA LEU A 87 9.11 -13.95 -14.81
C LEU A 87 9.54 -15.42 -14.96
N ARG A 88 9.17 -16.06 -16.08
CA ARG A 88 9.63 -17.41 -16.40
C ARG A 88 11.15 -17.46 -16.57
N GLN A 89 11.73 -16.47 -17.23
CA GLN A 89 13.18 -16.37 -17.39
C GLN A 89 13.90 -16.16 -16.06
N ALA A 90 13.34 -15.36 -15.15
CA ALA A 90 13.92 -15.10 -13.84
C ALA A 90 13.88 -16.32 -12.92
N ILE A 91 12.78 -17.09 -12.94
CA ILE A 91 12.60 -18.26 -12.08
C ILE A 91 13.21 -19.53 -12.70
N SER A 92 13.33 -19.58 -14.02
CA SER A 92 13.90 -20.75 -14.70
C SER A 92 15.37 -20.90 -14.36
N MET A 93 15.73 -22.03 -13.75
CA MET A 93 17.13 -22.43 -13.62
C MET A 93 17.78 -22.49 -15.00
N ARG A 94 18.83 -21.70 -15.20
CA ARG A 94 19.69 -21.79 -16.37
C ARG A 94 20.90 -22.65 -16.02
N ARG A 95 21.15 -23.69 -16.82
CA ARG A 95 22.42 -24.41 -16.78
C ARG A 95 23.46 -23.50 -17.44
N VAL A 96 24.27 -22.85 -16.62
CA VAL A 96 25.45 -22.12 -17.08
C VAL A 96 26.59 -23.13 -17.17
N PRO A 97 27.25 -23.27 -18.33
CA PRO A 97 28.48 -24.05 -18.38
C PRO A 97 29.48 -23.39 -17.43
N VAL A 98 29.94 -24.15 -16.44
CA VAL A 98 31.14 -23.77 -15.71
C VAL A 98 32.28 -24.09 -16.68
N ASP A 99 32.86 -23.07 -17.30
CA ASP A 99 34.06 -23.26 -18.10
C ASP A 99 35.17 -23.75 -17.16
N ILE A 100 35.44 -25.06 -17.18
CA ILE A 100 36.57 -25.67 -16.46
C ILE A 100 37.85 -25.50 -17.29
N HIS A 101 38.02 -24.34 -17.92
CA HIS A 101 39.18 -24.02 -18.74
C HIS A 101 39.80 -22.70 -18.27
N ASN A 102 40.63 -22.86 -17.22
CA ASN A 102 42.03 -22.41 -17.12
C ASN A 102 42.31 -21.85 -15.73
N GLU A 103 42.92 -22.68 -14.87
CA GLU A 103 43.62 -22.25 -13.66
C GLU A 103 44.97 -21.56 -13.98
N SER A 104 45.06 -20.81 -15.07
CA SER A 104 46.30 -20.09 -15.41
C SER A 104 45.96 -18.68 -15.84
N GLU A 105 46.56 -17.74 -15.10
CA GLU A 105 46.55 -16.29 -15.27
C GLU A 105 45.34 -15.58 -14.66
N ILE A 106 45.46 -15.38 -13.34
CA ILE A 106 44.93 -14.22 -12.65
C ILE A 106 45.62 -12.99 -13.27
N GLU A 107 45.10 -12.49 -14.39
CA GLU A 107 45.38 -11.13 -14.82
C GLU A 107 44.67 -10.20 -13.84
N THR A 108 45.50 -9.39 -13.19
CA THR A 108 45.10 -8.42 -12.18
C THR A 108 44.42 -7.25 -12.88
N GLU A 109 43.13 -7.40 -13.20
CA GLU A 109 42.31 -6.28 -13.67
C GLU A 109 41.23 -5.94 -12.64
N ASN A 110 41.63 -5.01 -11.78
CA ASN A 110 40.82 -4.08 -10.99
C ASN A 110 39.75 -4.72 -10.07
N PRO A 111 40.01 -4.85 -8.75
CA PRO A 111 38.97 -5.24 -7.82
C PRO A 111 38.00 -4.05 -7.72
N GLN A 112 36.89 -4.10 -8.45
CA GLN A 112 35.68 -3.48 -7.91
C GLN A 112 35.48 -4.16 -6.56
N GLN A 113 35.51 -3.36 -5.48
CA GLN A 113 35.19 -3.79 -4.13
C GLN A 113 33.80 -4.46 -4.16
N VAL A 114 33.80 -5.77 -4.41
CA VAL A 114 32.77 -6.64 -3.89
C VAL A 114 33.01 -6.63 -2.39
N ASP A 115 32.17 -5.88 -1.67
CA ASP A 115 32.12 -5.94 -0.22
C ASP A 115 32.11 -7.42 0.17
N SER A 116 33.24 -7.90 0.70
CA SER A 116 33.38 -9.28 1.15
C SER A 116 32.25 -9.54 2.11
N LEU A 117 31.36 -10.47 1.76
CA LEU A 117 30.32 -10.95 2.67
C LEU A 117 31.01 -11.31 4.00
N PRO A 118 30.46 -10.91 5.16
CA PRO A 118 31.15 -10.98 6.46
C PRO A 118 31.50 -12.41 6.94
N PHE A 119 31.24 -13.42 6.10
CA PHE A 119 31.44 -14.85 6.39
C PHE A 119 32.56 -15.48 5.55
N MET A 120 33.13 -14.79 4.55
CA MET A 120 34.07 -15.39 3.59
C MET A 120 35.53 -15.47 4.07
N HIS A 121 35.88 -14.81 5.17
CA HIS A 121 37.25 -14.78 5.72
C HIS A 121 37.34 -15.23 7.17
N LYS A 122 36.50 -16.19 7.59
CA LYS A 122 36.81 -16.94 8.79
C LYS A 122 37.59 -18.17 8.33
N GLU A 123 38.91 -18.08 8.43
CA GLU A 123 39.76 -19.28 8.53
C GLU A 123 39.00 -20.24 9.44
N LEU A 124 38.61 -21.39 8.89
CA LEU A 124 37.95 -22.44 9.64
C LEU A 124 38.96 -22.87 10.69
N GLU A 125 38.90 -22.26 11.88
CA GLU A 125 39.52 -22.80 13.07
C GLU A 125 39.10 -24.27 13.09
N GLU A 126 40.07 -25.17 13.02
CA GLU A 126 39.82 -26.59 13.18
C GLU A 126 39.14 -26.76 14.54
N VAL A 127 37.81 -26.87 14.52
CA VAL A 127 37.01 -27.04 15.72
C VAL A 127 37.37 -28.41 16.24
N HIS A 128 38.24 -28.44 17.25
CA HIS A 128 38.65 -29.67 17.90
C HIS A 128 37.41 -30.22 18.61
N LEU A 129 36.79 -31.22 17.97
CA LEU A 129 35.63 -31.91 18.53
C LEU A 129 36.06 -32.61 19.81
N ARG A 130 35.24 -32.50 20.85
CA ARG A 130 35.45 -33.32 22.05
C ARG A 130 35.29 -34.81 21.69
N PRO A 131 35.98 -35.73 22.37
CA PRO A 131 35.91 -37.15 22.07
C PRO A 131 34.52 -37.76 22.32
N ASP A 132 33.66 -37.07 23.06
CA ASP A 132 32.26 -37.43 23.35
C ASP A 132 31.24 -36.68 22.48
N ALA A 133 31.69 -36.02 21.39
CA ALA A 133 30.80 -35.33 20.46
C ALA A 133 29.89 -36.32 19.74
N ILE A 134 28.62 -35.93 19.55
CA ILE A 134 27.59 -36.73 18.89
C ILE A 134 27.22 -36.07 17.57
N SER A 135 26.98 -36.86 16.53
CA SER A 135 26.42 -36.34 15.27
C SER A 135 24.93 -36.03 15.42
N ILE A 136 24.42 -34.98 14.76
CA ILE A 136 22.97 -34.69 14.72
C ILE A 136 22.16 -35.91 14.26
N ASP A 137 22.71 -36.74 13.38
CA ASP A 137 22.03 -37.94 12.86
C ASP A 137 22.01 -39.11 13.86
N GLU A 138 22.83 -39.05 14.91
CA GLU A 138 22.93 -40.05 15.98
C GLU A 138 22.10 -39.66 17.22
N LEU A 139 21.47 -38.49 17.22
CA LEU A 139 20.51 -38.13 18.26
C LEU A 139 19.27 -39.02 18.09
N GLU A 140 19.00 -39.87 19.09
CA GLU A 140 17.87 -40.81 19.08
C GLU A 140 16.50 -40.11 19.19
N GLU A 141 16.49 -38.78 19.33
CA GLU A 141 15.27 -38.03 19.56
C GLU A 141 14.54 -37.68 18.27
N PRO A 142 13.28 -38.14 18.11
CA PRO A 142 12.53 -37.84 16.91
C PRO A 142 12.20 -36.35 16.88
N CYS A 143 12.54 -35.67 15.77
CA CYS A 143 11.99 -34.36 15.45
C CYS A 143 10.47 -34.40 15.61
N SER A 144 9.92 -33.62 16.53
CA SER A 144 8.47 -33.45 16.56
C SER A 144 8.04 -32.64 15.33
N VAL A 145 7.25 -33.26 14.45
CA VAL A 145 6.63 -32.59 13.30
C VAL A 145 5.15 -32.45 13.59
N MET A 146 4.68 -31.21 13.70
CA MET A 146 3.28 -30.87 13.95
C MET A 146 2.70 -30.13 12.76
N ILE A 147 1.47 -30.47 12.38
CA ILE A 147 0.74 -29.77 11.33
C ILE A 147 -0.39 -28.99 11.99
N THR A 148 -0.46 -27.69 11.74
CA THR A 148 -1.54 -26.86 12.27
C THR A 148 -2.84 -27.12 11.52
N THR A 149 -3.89 -27.49 12.24
CA THR A 149 -5.22 -27.73 11.64
C THR A 149 -6.14 -26.52 11.75
N ILE A 150 -5.76 -25.52 12.55
CA ILE A 150 -6.56 -24.35 12.90
C ILE A 150 -5.75 -23.09 12.57
N ASP A 151 -6.41 -22.09 11.96
CA ASP A 151 -5.84 -20.76 11.77
C ASP A 151 -5.68 -20.07 13.12
N THR A 152 -4.43 -19.85 13.52
CA THR A 152 -4.09 -18.99 14.66
C THR A 152 -3.45 -17.71 14.14
N PRO A 153 -3.60 -16.56 14.83
CA PRO A 153 -2.98 -15.31 14.39
C PRO A 153 -1.46 -15.38 14.27
N GLN A 154 -0.83 -16.36 14.94
CA GLN A 154 0.61 -16.56 14.95
C GLN A 154 1.05 -17.62 13.92
N MET A 155 0.15 -18.50 13.47
CA MET A 155 0.45 -19.57 12.54
C MET A 155 -0.78 -19.97 11.71
N PRO A 156 -0.72 -19.86 10.37
CA PRO A 156 -1.85 -20.20 9.52
C PRO A 156 -2.12 -21.70 9.50
N LYS A 157 -3.33 -22.07 9.08
CA LYS A 157 -3.75 -23.44 8.85
C LYS A 157 -2.86 -24.11 7.81
N ASP A 158 -2.62 -25.41 7.99
CA ASP A 158 -1.78 -26.28 7.16
C ASP A 158 -0.28 -25.88 7.18
N SER A 159 0.16 -25.16 8.22
CA SER A 159 1.58 -24.90 8.46
C SER A 159 2.26 -26.12 9.08
N ILE A 160 3.48 -26.39 8.63
CA ILE A 160 4.34 -27.43 9.20
C ILE A 160 5.24 -26.78 10.23
N VAL A 161 5.16 -27.25 11.48
CA VAL A 161 6.05 -26.90 12.57
C VAL A 161 7.01 -28.06 12.77
N VAL A 162 8.30 -27.77 12.73
CA VAL A 162 9.35 -28.73 13.05
C VAL A 162 10.03 -28.25 14.32
N GLY A 163 10.02 -29.08 15.36
CA GLY A 163 10.78 -28.83 16.58
C GLY A 163 12.28 -28.84 16.30
N ASP A 164 13.04 -27.97 16.97
CA ASP A 164 14.49 -27.96 16.87
C ASP A 164 15.06 -29.20 17.60
N ILE A 165 15.79 -30.01 16.85
CA ILE A 165 16.40 -31.27 17.30
C ILE A 165 17.36 -31.03 18.46
N VAL A 166 18.15 -29.96 18.37
CA VAL A 166 19.17 -29.67 19.38
C VAL A 166 18.50 -29.19 20.67
N LEU A 167 17.46 -28.38 20.57
CA LEU A 167 16.71 -27.94 21.74
C LEU A 167 15.98 -29.11 22.40
N GLN A 168 15.36 -29.99 21.61
CA GLN A 168 14.68 -31.17 22.13
C GLN A 168 15.66 -32.07 22.91
N TYR A 169 16.85 -32.28 22.34
CA TYR A 169 17.95 -32.98 23.01
C TYR A 169 18.37 -32.34 24.32
N LEU A 170 18.52 -31.00 24.34
CA LEU A 170 18.87 -30.30 25.58
C LEU A 170 17.77 -30.40 26.64
N GLU A 171 16.51 -30.46 26.24
CA GLU A 171 15.37 -30.60 27.15
C GLU A 171 15.21 -32.02 27.69
N SER A 172 15.65 -33.05 26.95
CA SER A 172 15.59 -34.45 27.42
C SER A 172 16.65 -34.76 28.48
N ILE A 173 17.74 -34.01 28.50
CA ILE A 173 18.86 -34.23 29.42
C ILE A 173 18.52 -33.59 30.77
N GLU A 174 18.05 -34.40 31.72
CA GLU A 174 17.73 -33.89 33.06
C GLU A 174 18.96 -33.73 33.99
N ASN A 175 20.00 -34.57 33.84
CA ASN A 175 21.08 -34.68 34.82
C ASN A 175 22.50 -34.83 34.23
N GLU A 176 22.68 -34.84 32.91
CA GLU A 176 24.00 -34.96 32.27
C GLU A 176 24.48 -33.61 31.71
N VAL A 177 25.80 -33.47 31.53
CA VAL A 177 26.36 -32.30 30.83
C VAL A 177 26.08 -32.49 29.34
N PRO A 178 25.51 -31.50 28.63
CA PRO A 178 25.19 -31.64 27.22
C PRO A 178 26.47 -31.87 26.41
N LYS A 179 26.43 -32.89 25.55
CA LYS A 179 27.54 -33.23 24.67
C LYS A 179 27.59 -32.27 23.49
N GLN A 180 28.78 -32.13 22.90
CA GLN A 180 28.93 -31.29 21.72
C GLN A 180 28.23 -31.96 20.53
N VAL A 181 27.24 -31.28 19.95
CA VAL A 181 26.52 -31.77 18.77
C VAL A 181 27.17 -31.25 17.50
N THR A 182 27.36 -32.12 16.52
CA THR A 182 28.05 -31.79 15.26
C THR A 182 27.23 -32.21 14.05
N ARG A 183 27.29 -31.42 12.97
CA ARG A 183 26.69 -31.79 11.68
C ARG A 183 27.79 -32.31 10.78
N GLN A 184 27.80 -33.62 10.52
CA GLN A 184 28.76 -34.21 9.59
C GLN A 184 28.35 -33.83 8.16
N TYR A 185 29.09 -32.93 7.52
CA TYR A 185 28.93 -32.68 6.08
C TYR A 185 29.58 -33.83 5.32
N VAL A 186 28.79 -34.81 4.88
CA VAL A 186 29.26 -35.83 3.94
C VAL A 186 29.47 -35.16 2.59
N HIS A 187 30.74 -34.95 2.21
CA HIS A 187 31.07 -34.66 0.82
C HIS A 187 30.69 -35.88 -0.02
N ALA A 188 29.56 -35.81 -0.73
CA ALA A 188 29.16 -36.82 -1.69
C ALA A 188 30.11 -36.78 -2.90
N VAL A 189 31.19 -37.57 -2.84
CA VAL A 189 32.03 -37.85 -4.01
C VAL A 189 31.31 -38.92 -4.84
N TYR A 190 30.55 -38.49 -5.85
CA TYR A 190 30.02 -39.40 -6.87
C TYR A 190 31.17 -39.83 -7.79
N SER A 191 31.70 -41.03 -7.58
CA SER A 191 32.56 -41.69 -8.57
C SER A 191 31.69 -42.51 -9.52
N TRP A 192 31.61 -42.06 -10.78
CA TRP A 192 31.01 -42.85 -11.85
C TRP A 192 32.08 -43.79 -12.45
N ARG A 193 31.91 -45.10 -12.27
CA ARG A 193 32.61 -46.11 -13.08
C ARG A 193 31.87 -46.28 -14.39
N HIS A 194 32.53 -45.96 -15.51
CA HIS A 194 32.12 -46.45 -16.82
C HIS A 194 32.74 -47.84 -17.02
N ASP A 195 31.95 -48.88 -16.82
CA ASP A 195 32.23 -50.18 -17.45
C ASP A 195 31.70 -50.11 -18.88
N ASN A 196 32.61 -50.00 -19.86
CA ASN A 196 32.31 -50.14 -21.28
C ASN A 196 32.71 -51.53 -21.75
N VAL A 197 31.83 -52.06 -22.62
CA VAL A 197 31.83 -53.28 -23.45
C VAL A 197 33.20 -53.73 -23.95
#